data_AF-A0A371BKN8-F1
#
_entry.id   AF-A0A371BKN8-F1
#
_cell.length_a   1.000
_cell.length_b   1.000
_cell.length_c   1.000
_cell.angle_alpha   90.00
_cell.angle_beta   90.00
_cell.angle_gamma   90.00
#
_symmetry.space_group_name_H-M   'P 1'
#
loop_
_entity.id
_entity.type
_entity.pdbx_description
1 polymer ?
#
loop_
_entity_poly.entity_id
_entity_poly.type
_entity_poly.pdbx_seq_one_letter_code
_entity_poly.pdbx_strand_id
1 'polypeptide(L)'
;MPVTGRAVSAAVLLVVGAGLAVLAVMVHYEFMRIYGDVSGTPLEGLTWGLTAGPSGLGLGLVAVVAMIGFMISTRPWMRLTAVAIPVLMLIGMFAVTPAALGQKMENQFVSAPQCVTEGTDEPMASADREAQQTFDSISHIGHFSGGGMSGVGGCTRWFKLSEGADVLQHYRGALPAAGWEVVEDDGSHLRAQLDGRAFDVMPCPGGGVIWAGSDDEPSFGQGRPGLAGTEICPHDL
;
A
#
# COMPACT_ATOMS: atom_id res chain seq x y z
N MET A 1 -2.26 -20.25 51.92
CA MET A 1 -3.63 -19.99 51.43
C MET A 1 -3.89 -20.96 50.29
N PRO A 2 -4.96 -21.77 50.30
CA PRO A 2 -5.18 -22.74 49.24
C PRO A 2 -5.49 -21.98 47.95
N VAL A 3 -4.63 -22.11 46.95
CA VAL A 3 -4.87 -21.59 45.61
C VAL A 3 -5.96 -22.46 45.01
N THR A 4 -7.18 -21.94 44.92
CA THR A 4 -8.32 -22.67 44.33
C THR A 4 -8.05 -22.89 42.84
N GLY A 5 -8.39 -24.08 42.31
CA GLY A 5 -8.13 -24.41 40.90
C GLY A 5 -8.65 -23.35 39.90
N ARG A 6 -9.74 -22.65 40.26
CA ARG A 6 -10.28 -21.51 39.49
C ARG A 6 -9.29 -20.35 39.32
N ALA A 7 -8.50 -20.03 40.34
CA ALA A 7 -7.51 -18.95 40.27
C ALA A 7 -6.33 -19.32 39.38
N VAL A 8 -5.91 -20.58 39.39
CA VAL A 8 -4.86 -21.10 38.48
C VAL A 8 -5.37 -21.09 37.03
N SER A 9 -6.57 -21.59 36.78
CA SER A 9 -7.17 -21.58 35.44
C SER A 9 -7.36 -20.15 34.90
N ALA A 10 -7.82 -19.21 35.73
CA ALA A 10 -7.95 -17.81 35.33
C ALA A 10 -6.58 -17.19 35.00
N ALA A 11 -5.53 -17.48 35.78
CA ALA A 11 -4.18 -17.01 35.48
C ALA A 11 -3.65 -17.57 34.16
N VAL A 12 -3.82 -18.87 33.91
CA VAL A 12 -3.42 -19.51 32.64
C VAL A 12 -4.15 -18.89 31.46
N LEU A 13 -5.46 -18.67 31.56
CA LEU A 13 -6.25 -18.03 30.51
C LEU A 13 -5.81 -16.59 30.22
N LEU A 14 -5.44 -15.83 31.26
CA LEU A 14 -4.91 -14.47 31.08
C LEU A 14 -3.56 -14.48 30.35
N VAL A 15 -2.67 -15.42 30.69
CA VAL A 15 -1.37 -15.58 30.01
C VAL A 15 -1.57 -15.97 28.54
N VAL A 16 -2.44 -16.94 28.27
CA VAL A 16 -2.79 -17.34 26.90
C VAL A 16 -3.41 -16.18 26.12
N GLY A 17 -4.35 -15.45 26.74
CA GLY A 17 -4.98 -14.27 26.12
C GLY A 17 -3.98 -13.17 25.80
N ALA A 18 -3.03 -12.90 26.70
CA ALA A 18 -1.95 -11.94 26.45
C ALA A 18 -1.04 -12.38 25.29
N GLY A 19 -0.67 -13.66 25.24
CA GLY A 19 0.12 -14.21 24.12
C GLY A 19 -0.61 -14.10 22.77
N LEU A 20 -1.91 -14.43 22.75
CA LEU A 20 -2.74 -14.29 21.55
C LEU A 20 -2.90 -12.82 21.12
N ALA A 21 -3.02 -11.89 22.08
CA ALA A 21 -3.07 -10.46 21.79
C ALA A 21 -1.80 -9.97 21.11
N VAL A 22 -0.61 -10.36 21.61
CA VAL A 22 0.67 -10.02 20.98
C VAL A 22 0.75 -10.60 19.57
N LEU A 23 0.40 -11.87 19.40
CA LEU A 23 0.42 -12.53 18.09
C LEU A 23 -0.52 -11.84 17.09
N ALA A 24 -1.71 -11.45 17.53
CA ALA A 24 -2.66 -10.73 16.68
C ALA A 24 -2.17 -9.33 16.29
N VAL A 25 -1.47 -8.61 17.17
CA VAL A 25 -0.81 -7.33 16.83
C VAL A 25 0.28 -7.54 15.78
N MET A 26 1.10 -8.60 15.90
CA MET A 26 2.13 -8.91 14.89
C MET A 26 1.53 -9.28 13.53
N VAL A 27 0.49 -10.12 13.52
CA VAL A 27 -0.23 -10.47 12.29
C VAL A 27 -0.86 -9.23 11.65
N HIS A 28 -1.41 -8.32 12.45
CA HIS A 28 -1.94 -7.04 11.95
C HIS A 28 -0.84 -6.19 11.31
N TYR A 29 0.32 -6.07 11.96
CA TYR A 29 1.46 -5.33 11.39
C TYR A 29 1.87 -5.90 10.03
N GLU A 30 2.08 -7.21 9.91
CA GLU A 30 2.47 -7.84 8.64
C GLU A 30 1.39 -7.69 7.56
N PHE A 31 0.12 -7.84 7.95
CA PHE A 31 -0.99 -7.64 7.03
C PHE A 31 -1.04 -6.20 6.51
N MET A 32 -0.89 -5.20 7.38
CA MET A 32 -0.86 -3.80 6.96
C MET A 32 0.39 -3.47 6.14
N ARG A 33 1.53 -4.08 6.46
CA ARG A 33 2.79 -3.93 5.71
C ARG A 33 2.68 -4.44 4.27
N ILE A 34 1.89 -5.49 4.02
CA ILE A 34 1.75 -6.09 2.70
C ILE A 34 0.51 -5.53 1.97
N TYR A 35 -0.65 -5.54 2.63
CA TYR A 35 -1.95 -5.26 2.02
C TYR A 35 -2.59 -3.94 2.45
N GLY A 36 -2.03 -3.24 3.45
CA GLY A 36 -2.64 -2.04 4.01
C GLY A 36 -2.84 -0.93 2.99
N ASP A 37 -4.00 -0.28 3.05
CA ASP A 37 -4.29 0.92 2.27
C ASP A 37 -3.54 2.13 2.85
N VAL A 38 -2.88 2.87 1.97
CA VAL A 38 -2.03 4.03 2.29
C VAL A 38 -2.73 5.37 2.08
N SER A 39 -3.95 5.36 1.52
CA SER A 39 -4.70 6.57 1.16
C SER A 39 -5.46 7.20 2.33
N GLY A 40 -5.60 6.49 3.46
CA GLY A 40 -6.37 6.92 4.63
C GLY A 40 -5.52 7.24 5.87
N THR A 41 -6.20 7.74 6.90
CA THR A 41 -5.63 7.98 8.24
C THR A 41 -5.27 6.66 8.95
N PRO A 42 -4.40 6.68 9.99
CA PRO A 42 -4.10 5.48 10.78
C PRO A 42 -5.33 4.79 11.38
N LEU A 43 -6.36 5.57 11.70
CA LEU A 43 -7.63 5.05 12.21
C LEU A 43 -8.38 4.28 11.13
N GLU A 44 -8.43 4.82 9.91
CA GLU A 44 -9.04 4.14 8.75
C GLU A 44 -8.27 2.86 8.42
N GLY A 45 -6.94 2.91 8.41
CA GLY A 45 -6.09 1.73 8.24
C GLY A 45 -6.35 0.65 9.31
N LEU A 46 -6.50 1.04 10.58
CA LEU A 46 -6.88 0.12 11.65
C LEU A 46 -8.27 -0.49 11.41
N THR A 47 -9.27 0.34 11.09
CA THR A 47 -10.63 -0.16 10.82
C THR A 47 -10.65 -1.14 9.66
N TRP A 48 -9.93 -0.85 8.58
CA TRP A 48 -9.80 -1.73 7.44
C TRP A 48 -9.10 -3.05 7.81
N GLY A 49 -7.99 -2.98 8.57
CA GLY A 49 -7.31 -4.16 9.08
C GLY A 49 -8.17 -5.02 10.03
N LEU A 50 -9.16 -4.42 10.70
CA LEU A 50 -10.11 -5.11 11.58
C LEU A 50 -11.32 -5.70 10.82
N THR A 51 -11.82 -5.04 9.78
CA THR A 51 -13.03 -5.47 9.04
C THR A 51 -12.70 -6.37 7.86
N ALA A 52 -11.65 -6.06 7.11
CA ALA A 52 -11.21 -6.81 5.94
C ALA A 52 -10.04 -7.76 6.23
N GLY A 53 -9.28 -7.48 7.29
CA GLY A 53 -8.08 -8.24 7.66
C GLY A 53 -8.30 -9.35 8.69
N PRO A 54 -7.28 -10.23 8.89
CA PRO A 54 -7.30 -11.29 9.90
C PRO A 54 -7.33 -10.77 11.34
N SER A 55 -7.04 -9.48 11.55
CA SER A 55 -6.98 -8.83 12.86
C SER A 55 -8.32 -8.88 13.60
N GLY A 56 -9.45 -8.82 12.88
CA GLY A 56 -10.79 -8.95 13.48
C GLY A 56 -11.03 -10.33 14.10
N LEU A 57 -10.57 -11.40 13.42
CA LEU A 57 -10.64 -12.77 13.96
C LEU A 57 -9.74 -12.91 15.20
N GLY A 58 -8.54 -12.31 15.17
CA GLY A 58 -7.65 -12.25 16.31
C GLY A 58 -8.28 -11.57 17.52
N LEU A 59 -8.93 -10.42 17.30
CA LEU A 59 -9.64 -9.69 18.36
C LEU A 59 -10.79 -10.52 18.94
N GLY A 60 -11.57 -11.18 18.08
CA GLY A 60 -12.65 -12.08 18.50
C GLY A 60 -12.15 -13.19 19.41
N LEU A 61 -11.05 -13.86 19.02
CA LEU A 61 -10.44 -14.94 19.82
C LEU A 61 -9.96 -14.43 21.19
N VAL A 62 -9.24 -13.31 21.22
CA VAL A 62 -8.74 -12.69 22.46
C VAL A 62 -9.91 -12.28 23.37
N ALA A 63 -10.96 -11.70 22.81
CA ALA A 63 -12.15 -11.31 23.57
C ALA A 63 -12.84 -12.52 24.23
N VAL A 64 -12.96 -13.64 23.52
CA VAL A 64 -13.55 -14.88 24.08
C VAL A 64 -12.72 -15.40 25.26
N VAL A 65 -11.39 -15.49 25.11
CA VAL A 65 -10.50 -15.97 26.18
C VAL A 65 -10.54 -15.02 27.39
N ALA A 66 -10.52 -13.71 27.14
CA ALA A 66 -10.64 -12.68 28.18
C ALA A 66 -11.97 -12.77 28.93
N MET A 67 -13.10 -12.96 28.23
CA MET A 67 -14.41 -13.11 28.86
C MET A 67 -14.47 -14.36 29.77
N ILE A 68 -13.95 -15.50 29.30
CA ILE A 68 -13.90 -16.73 30.11
C ILE A 68 -13.04 -16.48 31.37
N GLY A 69 -11.87 -15.86 31.22
CA GLY A 69 -11.01 -15.47 32.34
C GLY A 69 -11.70 -14.52 33.33
N PHE A 70 -12.46 -13.55 32.82
CA PHE A 70 -13.24 -12.60 33.62
C PHE A 70 -14.34 -13.29 34.43
N MET A 71 -15.11 -14.18 33.81
CA MET A 71 -16.23 -14.90 34.46
C MET A 71 -15.73 -15.86 35.55
N ILE A 72 -14.60 -16.53 35.33
CA ILE A 72 -14.03 -17.50 36.29
C ILE A 72 -13.28 -16.79 37.43
N SER A 73 -12.76 -15.58 37.18
CA SER A 73 -11.99 -14.83 38.17
C SER A 73 -12.86 -14.27 39.30
N THR A 74 -12.44 -14.55 40.54
CA THR A 74 -13.01 -13.96 41.76
C THR A 74 -12.24 -12.74 42.25
N ARG A 75 -11.04 -12.47 41.70
CA ARG A 75 -10.17 -11.37 42.14
C ARG A 75 -10.34 -10.14 41.25
N PRO A 76 -10.51 -8.94 41.82
CA PRO A 76 -10.75 -7.72 41.04
C PRO A 76 -9.58 -7.37 40.12
N TRP A 77 -8.35 -7.57 40.56
CA TRP A 77 -7.14 -7.35 39.74
C TRP A 77 -7.14 -8.22 38.47
N MET A 78 -7.52 -9.50 38.58
CA MET A 78 -7.55 -10.42 37.44
C MET A 78 -8.63 -10.04 36.43
N ARG A 79 -9.77 -9.52 36.92
CA ARG A 79 -10.84 -8.98 36.07
C ARG A 79 -10.40 -7.72 35.32
N LEU A 80 -9.67 -6.83 35.99
CA LEU A 80 -9.05 -5.66 35.35
C LEU A 80 -8.09 -6.10 34.25
N THR A 81 -7.21 -7.08 34.52
CA THR A 81 -6.31 -7.63 33.49
C THR A 81 -7.07 -8.22 32.29
N ALA A 82 -8.15 -8.96 32.54
CA ALA A 82 -8.97 -9.54 31.48
C ALA A 82 -9.54 -8.47 30.54
N VAL A 83 -9.99 -7.33 31.08
CA VAL A 83 -10.49 -6.19 30.29
C VAL A 83 -9.33 -5.43 29.62
N ALA A 84 -8.19 -5.31 30.30
CA ALA A 84 -7.04 -4.58 29.78
C ALA A 84 -6.41 -5.25 28.55
N ILE A 85 -6.39 -6.59 28.47
CA ILE A 85 -5.78 -7.32 27.35
C ILE A 85 -6.33 -6.88 25.97
N PRO A 86 -7.65 -6.96 25.69
CA PRO A 86 -8.18 -6.53 24.38
C PRO A 86 -8.03 -5.03 24.14
N VAL A 87 -8.08 -4.19 25.18
CA VAL A 87 -7.86 -2.75 25.03
C VAL A 87 -6.41 -2.45 24.65
N LEU A 88 -5.44 -3.06 25.33
CA LEU A 88 -4.01 -2.92 25.02
C LEU A 88 -3.67 -3.49 23.65
N MET A 89 -4.35 -4.56 23.22
CA MET A 89 -4.24 -5.10 21.87
C MET A 89 -4.66 -4.07 20.82
N LEU A 90 -5.81 -3.41 20.99
CA LEU A 90 -6.27 -2.36 20.08
C LEU A 90 -5.32 -1.15 20.05
N ILE A 91 -4.83 -0.72 21.22
CA ILE A 91 -3.82 0.33 21.32
C ILE A 91 -2.53 -0.09 20.59
N GLY A 92 -2.11 -1.34 20.76
CA GLY A 92 -0.96 -1.91 20.07
C GLY A 92 -1.12 -1.91 18.57
N MET A 93 -2.27 -2.37 18.05
CA MET A 93 -2.59 -2.34 16.63
C MET A 93 -2.54 -0.92 16.09
N PHE A 94 -3.25 0.02 16.73
CA PHE A 94 -3.23 1.43 16.35
C PHE A 94 -1.82 2.03 16.31
N ALA A 95 -0.97 1.68 17.28
CA ALA A 95 0.40 2.18 17.35
C ALA A 95 1.31 1.61 16.25
N VAL A 96 1.09 0.36 15.82
CA VAL A 96 1.92 -0.27 14.77
C VAL A 96 1.40 0.01 13.35
N THR A 97 0.14 0.40 13.17
CA THR A 97 -0.42 0.70 11.84
C THR A 97 0.37 1.77 11.08
N PRO A 98 0.73 2.95 11.67
CA PRO A 98 1.54 3.95 10.97
C PRO A 98 2.92 3.43 10.57
N ALA A 99 3.56 2.62 11.42
CA ALA A 99 4.86 2.06 11.15
C ALA A 99 4.82 1.01 10.03
N ALA A 100 3.79 0.16 10.02
CA ALA A 100 3.56 -0.83 8.96
C ALA A 100 3.30 -0.15 7.61
N LEU A 101 2.43 0.86 7.60
CA LEU A 101 2.12 1.65 6.40
C LEU A 101 3.32 2.48 5.92
N GLY A 102 4.09 3.06 6.84
CA GLY A 102 5.32 3.79 6.51
C GLY A 102 6.38 2.89 5.88
N GLN A 103 6.57 1.68 6.39
CA GLN A 103 7.51 0.72 5.81
C GLN A 103 7.03 0.13 4.49
N LYS A 104 5.71 -0.05 4.33
CA LYS A 104 5.09 -0.37 3.04
C LYS A 104 5.37 0.74 2.02
N MET A 105 5.13 1.99 2.42
CA MET A 105 5.45 3.17 1.63
C MET A 105 6.92 3.19 1.21
N GLU A 106 7.86 3.06 2.14
CA GLU A 106 9.31 3.08 1.82
C GLU A 106 9.72 1.99 0.82
N ASN A 107 9.19 0.77 0.97
CA ASN A 107 9.48 -0.31 0.01
C ASN A 107 8.79 -0.10 -1.35
N GLN A 108 7.61 0.53 -1.37
CA GLN A 108 6.81 0.73 -2.58
C GLN A 108 7.18 1.99 -3.35
N PHE A 109 7.69 3.03 -2.69
CA PHE A 109 8.27 4.22 -3.33
C PHE A 109 9.57 3.92 -4.09
N VAL A 110 10.16 2.74 -3.88
CA VAL A 110 11.36 2.25 -4.59
C VAL A 110 11.00 1.20 -5.65
N SER A 111 9.71 0.85 -5.79
CA SER A 111 9.26 -0.18 -6.75
C SER A 111 9.01 0.42 -8.13
N ALA A 112 9.66 -0.12 -9.16
CA ALA A 112 9.41 0.26 -10.54
C ALA A 112 8.02 -0.21 -11.01
N PRO A 113 7.32 0.57 -11.87
CA PRO A 113 6.08 0.15 -12.51
C PRO A 113 6.27 -1.13 -13.32
N GLN A 114 5.34 -2.07 -13.19
CA GLN A 114 5.42 -3.38 -13.87
C GLN A 114 4.54 -3.45 -15.11
N CYS A 115 5.17 -3.47 -16.29
CA CYS A 115 4.54 -3.78 -17.58
C CYS A 115 4.38 -5.28 -17.82
N VAL A 116 5.21 -6.07 -17.15
CA VAL A 116 5.32 -7.51 -17.35
C VAL A 116 4.80 -8.24 -16.12
N THR A 117 3.89 -9.19 -16.33
CA THR A 117 3.50 -10.13 -15.28
C THR A 117 4.44 -11.33 -15.31
N GLU A 118 5.29 -11.48 -14.29
CA GLU A 118 6.14 -12.67 -14.17
C GLU A 118 5.27 -13.93 -14.00
N GLY A 119 5.52 -14.98 -14.81
CA GLY A 119 4.86 -16.28 -14.68
C GLY A 119 3.68 -16.54 -15.63
N THR A 120 3.38 -15.64 -16.56
CA THR A 120 2.44 -15.92 -17.66
C THR A 120 3.19 -16.41 -18.90
N ASP A 121 2.83 -17.60 -19.42
CA ASP A 121 3.41 -18.18 -20.64
C ASP A 121 2.96 -17.46 -21.94
N GLU A 122 2.34 -16.27 -21.83
CA GLU A 122 1.91 -15.51 -22.99
C GLU A 122 3.12 -14.89 -23.72
N PRO A 123 3.20 -14.99 -25.05
CA PRO A 123 4.28 -14.38 -25.82
C PRO A 123 4.22 -12.86 -25.64
N MET A 124 5.11 -12.34 -24.80
CA MET A 124 5.17 -10.92 -24.48
C MET A 124 5.44 -10.08 -25.73
N ALA A 125 4.71 -8.98 -25.88
CA ALA A 125 4.99 -7.99 -26.90
C ALA A 125 6.36 -7.34 -26.64
N SER A 126 7.13 -7.06 -27.70
CA SER A 126 8.41 -6.34 -27.57
C SER A 126 8.24 -4.99 -26.86
N ALA A 127 7.11 -4.32 -27.11
CA ALA A 127 6.77 -3.05 -26.49
C ALA A 127 6.65 -3.12 -24.96
N ASP A 128 6.15 -4.22 -24.38
CA ASP A 128 6.07 -4.36 -22.92
C ASP A 128 7.45 -4.49 -22.28
N ARG A 129 8.39 -5.19 -22.93
CA ARG A 129 9.78 -5.30 -22.44
C ARG A 129 10.52 -3.97 -22.54
N GLU A 130 10.31 -3.25 -23.63
CA GLU A 130 10.93 -1.95 -23.85
C GLU A 130 10.39 -0.91 -22.87
N ALA A 131 9.07 -0.90 -22.64
CA ALA A 131 8.46 -0.05 -21.62
C ALA A 131 8.92 -0.41 -20.21
N GLN A 132 9.09 -1.70 -19.89
CA GLN A 132 9.66 -2.12 -18.60
C GLN A 132 11.09 -1.59 -18.42
N GLN A 133 11.94 -1.70 -19.44
CA GLN A 133 13.31 -1.15 -19.38
C GLN A 133 13.34 0.36 -19.20
N THR A 134 12.39 1.07 -19.81
CA THR A 134 12.21 2.51 -19.60
C THR A 134 11.87 2.81 -18.15
N PHE A 135 10.89 2.11 -17.57
CA PHE A 135 10.53 2.26 -16.16
C PHE A 135 11.68 1.93 -15.21
N ASP A 136 12.41 0.84 -15.47
CA ASP A 136 13.55 0.45 -14.65
C ASP A 136 14.72 1.47 -14.71
N SER A 137 14.74 2.33 -15.74
CA SER A 137 15.79 3.36 -15.92
C SER A 137 15.55 4.64 -15.14
N ILE A 138 14.33 4.86 -14.61
CA ILE A 138 13.92 6.12 -13.99
C ILE A 138 13.55 5.88 -12.53
N SER A 139 13.96 6.77 -11.63
CA SER A 139 13.46 6.73 -10.26
C SER A 139 11.99 7.18 -10.23
N HIS A 140 11.10 6.35 -9.69
CA HIS A 140 9.68 6.63 -9.63
C HIS A 140 9.24 7.16 -8.27
N ILE A 141 8.09 7.84 -8.26
CA ILE A 141 7.37 8.22 -7.05
C ILE A 141 5.96 7.65 -7.10
N GLY A 142 5.45 7.35 -5.91
CA GLY A 142 4.11 6.85 -5.74
C GLY A 142 3.99 5.35 -5.63
N HIS A 143 2.78 4.93 -5.33
CA HIS A 143 2.37 3.55 -5.16
C HIS A 143 1.65 3.06 -6.41
N PHE A 144 2.27 2.11 -7.11
CA PHE A 144 1.73 1.44 -8.30
C PHE A 144 0.91 0.20 -7.88
N SER A 145 -0.35 0.37 -7.43
CA SER A 145 -1.14 -0.72 -6.79
C SER A 145 -1.82 -1.74 -7.73
N GLY A 146 -1.61 -1.67 -9.04
CA GLY A 146 -2.19 -2.66 -9.95
C GLY A 146 -3.30 -2.15 -10.84
N GLY A 147 -3.03 -1.03 -11.52
CA GLY A 147 -3.81 -0.63 -12.68
C GLY A 147 -2.89 -0.12 -13.77
N GLY A 148 -3.23 -0.48 -15.01
CA GLY A 148 -2.58 0.02 -16.20
C GLY A 148 -3.16 -0.61 -17.45
N MET A 149 -2.69 -0.13 -18.59
CA MET A 149 -2.99 -0.73 -19.89
C MET A 149 -1.68 -0.98 -20.60
N SER A 150 -1.51 -2.20 -21.12
CA SER A 150 -0.45 -2.53 -22.06
C SER A 150 -1.05 -2.57 -23.46
N GLY A 151 -0.37 -1.96 -24.43
CA GLY A 151 -0.78 -1.90 -25.82
C GLY A 151 0.40 -2.16 -26.76
N VAL A 152 0.12 -2.14 -28.06
CA VAL A 152 1.14 -2.45 -29.09
C VAL A 152 2.32 -1.46 -29.05
N GLY A 153 2.10 -0.22 -28.61
CA GLY A 153 3.11 0.84 -28.56
C GLY A 153 3.77 1.10 -27.23
N GLY A 154 3.32 0.48 -26.15
CA GLY A 154 3.82 0.80 -24.81
C GLY A 154 2.85 0.47 -23.69
N CYS A 155 3.14 1.04 -22.53
CA CYS A 155 2.57 0.62 -21.26
C CYS A 155 2.26 1.82 -20.37
N THR A 156 0.99 1.95 -19.99
CA THR A 156 0.48 2.98 -19.07
C THR A 156 0.37 2.41 -17.67
N ARG A 157 0.82 3.14 -16.64
CA ARG A 157 0.63 2.78 -15.24
C ARG A 157 0.13 3.96 -14.42
N TRP A 158 -0.82 3.67 -13.53
CA TRP A 158 -1.34 4.64 -12.57
C TRP A 158 -0.64 4.47 -11.23
N PHE A 159 -0.48 5.57 -10.51
CA PHE A 159 0.07 5.57 -9.17
C PHE A 159 -0.64 6.55 -8.25
N LYS A 160 -0.63 6.22 -6.97
CA LYS A 160 -1.10 7.07 -5.87
C LYS A 160 0.09 7.76 -5.21
N LEU A 161 -0.08 8.98 -4.71
CA LEU A 161 0.94 9.70 -3.95
C LEU A 161 0.55 9.85 -2.49
N SER A 162 1.55 9.94 -1.61
CA SER A 162 1.35 10.50 -0.27
C SER A 162 1.22 12.02 -0.35
N GLU A 163 0.49 12.61 0.61
CA GLU A 163 0.21 14.06 0.62
C GLU A 163 1.49 14.92 0.49
N GLY A 164 1.43 15.94 -0.38
CA GLY A 164 2.47 16.97 -0.52
C GLY A 164 3.56 16.71 -1.57
N ALA A 165 3.52 15.59 -2.29
CA ALA A 165 4.44 15.32 -3.40
C ALA A 165 3.95 15.97 -4.71
N ASP A 166 4.83 16.73 -5.38
CA ASP A 166 4.59 17.25 -6.73
C ASP A 166 5.12 16.26 -7.78
N VAL A 167 4.19 15.64 -8.51
CA VAL A 167 4.47 14.66 -9.58
C VAL A 167 5.48 15.22 -10.59
N LEU A 168 5.17 16.39 -11.14
CA LEU A 168 5.91 16.95 -12.26
C LEU A 168 7.28 17.43 -11.78
N GLN A 169 7.36 18.01 -10.59
CA GLN A 169 8.63 18.42 -10.01
C GLN A 169 9.59 17.24 -9.84
N HIS A 170 9.12 16.07 -9.41
CA HIS A 170 9.96 14.88 -9.30
C HIS A 170 10.50 14.45 -10.67
N TYR A 171 9.62 14.27 -11.66
CA TYR A 171 10.06 13.76 -12.97
C TYR A 171 10.89 14.77 -13.77
N ARG A 172 10.72 16.09 -13.54
CA ARG A 172 11.65 17.11 -14.05
C ARG A 172 13.08 16.91 -13.57
N GLY A 173 13.27 16.33 -12.39
CA GLY A 173 14.60 15.98 -11.87
C GLY A 173 15.05 14.58 -12.31
N ALA A 174 14.15 13.60 -12.22
CA ALA A 174 14.47 12.19 -12.45
C ALA A 174 14.80 11.88 -13.92
N LEU A 175 14.08 12.47 -14.87
CA LEU A 175 14.26 12.20 -16.30
C LEU A 175 15.64 12.67 -16.80
N PRO A 176 16.05 13.94 -16.60
CA PRO A 176 17.41 14.36 -16.98
C PRO A 176 18.51 13.61 -16.24
N ALA A 177 18.29 13.25 -14.97
CA ALA A 177 19.27 12.47 -14.20
C ALA A 177 19.48 11.05 -14.79
N ALA A 178 18.47 10.49 -15.43
CA ALA A 178 18.52 9.22 -16.17
C ALA A 178 18.96 9.39 -17.64
N GLY A 179 19.28 10.60 -18.08
CA GLY A 179 19.74 10.89 -19.45
C GLY A 179 18.62 11.12 -20.47
N TRP A 180 17.36 11.23 -20.03
CA TRP A 180 16.23 11.51 -20.90
C TRP A 180 16.15 13.01 -21.24
N GLU A 181 15.82 13.32 -22.49
CA GLU A 181 15.61 14.69 -22.95
C GLU A 181 14.14 15.08 -22.79
N VAL A 182 13.85 16.11 -22.00
CA VAL A 182 12.48 16.65 -21.85
C VAL A 182 12.14 17.47 -23.09
N VAL A 183 11.14 17.02 -23.84
CA VAL A 183 10.70 17.65 -25.11
C VAL A 183 9.42 18.45 -24.97
N GLU A 184 8.61 18.18 -23.95
CA GLU A 184 7.38 18.93 -23.64
C GLU A 184 7.21 19.07 -22.12
N ASP A 185 6.90 20.28 -21.66
CA ASP A 185 6.52 20.59 -20.27
C ASP A 185 5.57 21.79 -20.30
N ASP A 186 4.26 21.53 -20.16
CA ASP A 186 3.23 22.58 -20.17
C ASP A 186 2.73 22.97 -18.78
N GLY A 187 3.36 22.42 -17.72
CA GLY A 187 2.95 22.61 -16.33
C GLY A 187 1.83 21.67 -15.86
N SER A 188 1.21 20.90 -16.76
CA SER A 188 0.20 19.87 -16.48
C SER A 188 0.53 18.51 -17.11
N HIS A 189 1.54 18.46 -17.96
CA HIS A 189 2.03 17.29 -18.66
C HIS A 189 3.52 17.46 -18.92
N LEU A 190 4.26 16.35 -18.87
CA LEU A 190 5.69 16.29 -19.11
C LEU A 190 5.97 15.11 -20.04
N ARG A 191 6.66 15.35 -21.15
CA ARG A 191 7.13 14.33 -22.10
C ARG A 191 8.64 14.38 -22.22
N ALA A 192 9.27 13.21 -22.21
CA ALA A 192 10.69 13.05 -22.46
C ALA A 192 10.97 11.92 -23.45
N GLN A 193 12.14 11.97 -24.09
CA GLN A 193 12.58 11.01 -25.10
C GLN A 193 14.00 10.51 -24.85
N LEU A 194 14.28 9.27 -25.25
CA LEU A 194 15.61 8.67 -25.23
C LEU A 194 15.72 7.50 -26.23
N ASP A 195 16.62 7.63 -27.21
CA ASP A 195 16.92 6.57 -28.20
C ASP A 195 15.68 6.01 -28.93
N GLY A 196 14.75 6.88 -29.35
CA GLY A 196 13.50 6.48 -30.03
C GLY A 196 12.39 6.00 -29.09
N ARG A 197 12.59 6.08 -27.77
CA ARG A 197 11.57 5.84 -26.75
C ARG A 197 11.00 7.15 -26.24
N ALA A 198 9.77 7.11 -25.76
CA ALA A 198 9.09 8.22 -25.13
C ALA A 198 8.59 7.84 -23.73
N PHE A 199 8.53 8.85 -22.87
CA PHE A 199 8.03 8.78 -21.50
C PHE A 199 7.13 9.98 -21.24
N ASP A 200 5.89 9.71 -20.83
CA ASP A 200 4.88 10.73 -20.54
C ASP A 200 4.47 10.68 -19.07
N VAL A 201 4.25 11.85 -18.47
CA VAL A 201 3.79 12.01 -17.09
C VAL A 201 2.67 13.03 -17.04
N MET A 202 1.59 12.67 -16.34
CA MET A 202 0.48 13.57 -16.06
C MET A 202 0.03 13.43 -14.60
N PRO A 203 -0.11 14.52 -13.83
CA PRO A 203 -0.66 14.49 -12.49
C PRO A 203 -2.17 14.22 -12.54
N CYS A 204 -2.67 13.46 -11.56
CA CYS A 204 -4.09 13.21 -11.33
C CYS A 204 -4.44 13.55 -9.88
N PRO A 205 -5.71 13.80 -9.54
CA PRO A 205 -6.13 13.85 -8.14
C PRO A 205 -5.67 12.57 -7.41
N GLY A 206 -4.99 12.71 -6.26
CA GLY A 206 -4.49 11.57 -5.48
C GLY A 206 -3.19 10.93 -5.99
N GLY A 207 -2.64 11.34 -7.14
CA GLY A 207 -1.42 10.73 -7.69
C GLY A 207 -1.09 11.15 -9.11
N GLY A 208 -0.93 10.18 -10.02
CA GLY A 208 -0.63 10.46 -11.43
C GLY A 208 -0.66 9.26 -12.35
N VAL A 209 -0.42 9.54 -13.61
CA VAL A 209 -0.27 8.54 -14.67
C VAL A 209 1.09 8.71 -15.32
N ILE A 210 1.73 7.58 -15.61
CA ILE A 210 2.90 7.53 -16.47
C ILE A 210 2.66 6.58 -17.64
N TRP A 211 3.28 6.88 -18.77
CA TRP A 211 3.32 5.99 -19.92
C TRP A 211 4.75 5.90 -20.45
N ALA A 212 5.13 4.72 -20.91
CA ALA A 212 6.40 4.46 -21.57
C ALA A 212 6.18 3.65 -22.84
N GLY A 213 6.83 4.02 -23.94
CA GLY A 213 6.67 3.35 -25.23
C GLY A 213 7.58 3.89 -26.33
N SER A 214 7.29 3.54 -27.58
CA SER A 214 7.97 4.08 -28.75
C SER A 214 7.59 5.54 -28.98
N ASP A 215 8.55 6.40 -29.34
CA ASP A 215 8.27 7.81 -29.65
C ASP A 215 7.43 8.00 -30.92
N ASP A 216 7.48 7.02 -31.83
CA ASP A 216 6.67 7.02 -33.07
C ASP A 216 5.18 6.75 -32.80
N GLU A 217 4.84 6.26 -31.61
CA GLU A 217 3.47 5.98 -31.22
C GLU A 217 2.92 7.06 -30.28
N PRO A 218 1.68 7.55 -30.52
CA PRO A 218 1.04 8.42 -29.57
C PRO A 218 0.76 7.62 -28.30
N SER A 219 1.11 8.18 -27.15
CA SER A 219 0.64 7.69 -25.86
C SER A 219 -0.88 7.59 -25.92
N PHE A 220 -1.43 6.42 -25.59
CA PHE A 220 -2.85 6.17 -25.74
C PHE A 220 -3.64 7.20 -24.89
N GLY A 221 -4.26 8.18 -25.54
CA GLY A 221 -5.05 9.24 -24.89
C GLY A 221 -4.28 10.31 -24.10
N GLN A 222 -2.95 10.25 -23.98
CA GLN A 222 -2.15 11.15 -23.13
C GLN A 222 -1.41 12.24 -23.93
N GLY A 223 -2.18 13.12 -24.58
CA GLY A 223 -1.60 14.24 -25.32
C GLY A 223 -2.60 15.30 -25.72
N ARG A 224 -3.77 15.34 -25.07
CA ARG A 224 -4.74 16.42 -25.26
C ARG A 224 -5.18 16.95 -23.90
N PRO A 225 -4.86 18.22 -23.57
CA PRO A 225 -5.28 18.89 -22.34
C PRO A 225 -6.79 18.86 -22.04
N GLY A 226 -7.62 18.47 -23.02
CA GLY A 226 -9.08 18.39 -22.90
C GLY A 226 -9.65 17.11 -22.25
N LEU A 227 -8.83 16.21 -21.70
CA LEU A 227 -9.30 14.91 -21.16
C LEU A 227 -9.02 14.71 -19.65
N ALA A 228 -8.60 15.76 -18.94
CA ALA A 228 -8.64 15.78 -17.48
C ALA A 228 -10.11 15.57 -17.02
N GLY A 229 -10.42 14.38 -16.50
CA GLY A 229 -11.79 14.00 -16.09
C GLY A 229 -12.49 12.95 -16.97
N THR A 230 -11.82 12.35 -17.97
CA THR A 230 -12.35 11.20 -18.72
C THR A 230 -11.35 10.04 -18.69
N GLU A 231 -11.76 8.85 -18.20
CA GLU A 231 -11.11 7.51 -18.21
C GLU A 231 -9.62 7.36 -17.84
N ILE A 232 -8.79 8.40 -17.94
CA ILE A 232 -7.34 8.38 -17.84
C ILE A 232 -6.88 8.70 -16.42
N CYS A 233 -7.61 9.56 -15.69
CA CYS A 233 -7.46 9.72 -14.24
C CYS A 233 -8.66 9.04 -13.56
N PRO A 234 -8.55 7.79 -13.08
CA PRO A 234 -9.59 7.18 -12.29
C PRO A 234 -9.93 8.07 -11.08
N HIS A 235 -11.22 8.24 -10.79
CA HIS A 235 -11.68 9.04 -9.65
C HIS A 235 -11.28 8.45 -8.27
N ASP A 236 -10.84 7.18 -8.25
CA ASP A 236 -10.52 6.41 -7.04
C ASP A 236 -9.00 6.19 -6.85
N LEU A 237 -8.16 7.05 -7.48
CA LEU A 237 -6.73 7.13 -7.19
C LEU A 237 -6.48 7.70 -5.79
#